data_AF-A0A0N0B242-F1
#
_entry.id   AF-A0A0N0B242-F1
#
_cell.length_a   1.000
_cell.length_b   1.000
_cell.length_c   1.000
_cell.angle_alpha   90.00
_cell.angle_beta   90.00
_cell.angle_gamma   90.00
#
_symmetry.space_group_name_H-M   'P 1'
#
loop_
_entity.id
_entity.type
_entity.pdbx_description
1 polymer ?
#
loop_
_entity_poly.entity_id
_entity_poly.type
_entity_poly.pdbx_seq_one_letter_code
_entity_poly.pdbx_strand_id
1 'polypeptide(L)'
;MRSTDVFFVLDKGEAKADLVRLRRDMLETHLPEGTYRVVEARDPERDRGAGGAAYSPAVGDWRSARAGIYERLIAEELGEDETGAFLVWGDPALYDSTLGILEEILERGTVAFEYDVVPGISSVSSLVARHRTGLNRVARPVQITTGRRLAEGFPEDADDVVVMLDAHQTFRRYADQDIDIYWGAYLGTPDEILDSGPIAEAAPRIERLRAEARERKGWIMDTYLLRRNPGER
;
A
#
# COMPACT_ATOMS: atom_id res chain seq x y z
N MET A 1 15.38 10.49 -8.48
CA MET A 1 15.84 9.17 -8.96
C MET A 1 17.19 9.24 -9.67
N ARG A 2 17.38 10.06 -10.73
CA ARG A 2 18.70 10.18 -11.39
C ARG A 2 19.78 10.93 -10.58
N SER A 3 19.36 11.72 -9.60
CA SER A 3 20.21 12.45 -8.66
C SER A 3 20.39 11.71 -7.34
N THR A 4 20.18 10.38 -7.33
CA THR A 4 20.24 9.57 -6.11
C THR A 4 21.49 8.72 -6.14
N ASP A 5 22.31 8.83 -5.11
CA ASP A 5 23.55 8.08 -4.96
C ASP A 5 23.30 6.71 -4.33
N VAL A 6 22.37 6.62 -3.38
CA VAL A 6 22.06 5.38 -2.64
C VAL A 6 20.56 5.10 -2.60
N PHE A 7 20.17 3.90 -3.01
CA PHE A 7 18.81 3.39 -2.82
C PHE A 7 18.75 2.43 -1.64
N PHE A 8 17.88 2.73 -0.69
CA PHE A 8 17.62 1.85 0.46
C PHE A 8 16.45 0.92 0.16
N VAL A 9 16.71 -0.38 0.22
CA VAL A 9 15.70 -1.41 0.00
C VAL A 9 15.56 -2.26 1.26
N LEU A 10 14.37 -2.23 1.85
CA LEU A 10 14.05 -3.20 2.89
C LEU A 10 13.53 -4.49 2.28
N ASP A 11 14.25 -5.57 2.55
CA ASP A 11 13.81 -6.92 2.23
C ASP A 11 12.88 -7.42 3.35
N LYS A 12 11.67 -7.84 2.95
CA LYS A 12 10.64 -8.40 3.84
C LYS A 12 10.71 -9.93 3.93
N GLY A 13 11.77 -10.55 3.39
CA GLY A 13 12.00 -11.99 3.34
C GLY A 13 11.40 -12.67 2.10
N GLU A 14 11.68 -13.98 1.97
CA GLU A 14 11.45 -14.80 0.76
C GLU A 14 10.02 -14.72 0.18
N ALA A 15 9.00 -14.45 1.00
CA ALA A 15 7.60 -14.40 0.57
C ALA A 15 7.23 -13.21 -0.35
N LYS A 16 8.16 -12.28 -0.64
CA LYS A 16 7.91 -11.10 -1.50
C LYS A 16 9.02 -10.81 -2.51
N ALA A 17 9.72 -11.84 -2.98
CA ALA A 17 10.77 -11.70 -4.00
C ALA A 17 10.30 -10.93 -5.25
N ASP A 18 9.04 -11.08 -5.66
CA ASP A 18 8.46 -10.37 -6.82
C ASP A 18 8.49 -8.84 -6.67
N LEU A 19 8.20 -8.30 -5.48
CA LEU A 19 8.19 -6.85 -5.25
C LEU A 19 9.62 -6.29 -5.12
N VAL A 20 10.56 -7.07 -4.57
CA VAL A 20 11.96 -6.64 -4.55
C VAL A 20 12.52 -6.63 -5.98
N ARG A 21 12.21 -7.66 -6.78
CA ARG A 21 12.59 -7.73 -8.20
C ARG A 21 12.03 -6.55 -8.98
N LEU A 22 10.74 -6.22 -8.83
CA LEU A 22 10.15 -5.07 -9.53
C LEU A 22 10.84 -3.74 -9.19
N ARG A 23 11.31 -3.54 -7.95
CA ARG A 23 12.11 -2.34 -7.62
C ARG A 23 13.45 -2.34 -8.34
N ARG A 24 14.13 -3.49 -8.42
CA ARG A 24 15.39 -3.64 -9.16
C ARG A 24 15.18 -3.38 -10.65
N ASP A 25 14.14 -3.97 -11.25
CA ASP A 25 13.77 -3.76 -12.65
C ASP A 25 13.53 -2.26 -12.95
N MET A 26 12.87 -1.53 -12.03
CA MET A 26 12.69 -0.07 -12.16
C MET A 26 14.01 0.69 -12.15
N LEU A 27 14.94 0.34 -11.26
CA LEU A 27 16.25 0.99 -11.20
C LEU A 27 17.04 0.71 -12.49
N GLU A 28 17.12 -0.55 -12.92
CA GLU A 28 17.82 -0.98 -14.14
C GLU A 28 17.25 -0.33 -15.42
N THR A 29 15.93 -0.14 -15.48
CA THR A 29 15.27 0.45 -16.65
C THR A 29 15.58 1.94 -16.81
N HIS A 30 15.74 2.66 -15.70
CA HIS A 30 15.72 4.13 -15.70
C HIS A 30 17.05 4.79 -15.34
N LEU A 31 17.96 4.05 -14.71
CA LEU A 31 19.27 4.50 -14.27
C LEU A 31 20.38 3.74 -14.99
N PRO A 32 21.42 4.42 -15.50
CA PRO A 32 22.58 3.73 -16.04
C PRO A 32 23.31 2.92 -14.96
N GLU A 33 23.84 1.76 -15.34
CA GLU A 33 24.64 0.93 -14.45
C GLU A 33 25.84 1.70 -13.87
N GLY A 34 26.13 1.48 -12.58
CA GLY A 34 27.26 2.12 -11.88
C GLY A 34 27.01 3.57 -11.45
N THR A 35 25.83 4.13 -11.69
CA THR A 35 25.49 5.51 -11.26
C THR A 35 24.88 5.60 -9.86
N TYR A 36 24.58 4.47 -9.23
CA TYR A 36 23.98 4.40 -7.90
C TYR A 36 24.43 3.13 -7.16
N ARG A 37 24.28 3.15 -5.83
CA ARG A 37 24.44 1.99 -4.95
C ARG A 37 23.07 1.54 -4.45
N VAL A 38 22.90 0.24 -4.21
CA VAL A 38 21.72 -0.30 -3.52
C VAL A 38 22.20 -0.88 -2.20
N VAL A 39 21.62 -0.40 -1.10
CA VAL A 39 21.86 -0.97 0.23
C VAL A 39 20.58 -1.66 0.70
N GLU A 40 20.73 -2.93 1.04
CA GLU A 40 19.64 -3.77 1.50
C GLU A 40 19.73 -3.98 3.00
N ALA A 41 18.59 -3.89 3.68
CA ALA A 41 18.46 -4.29 5.08
C ALA A 41 17.22 -5.13 5.29
N ARG A 42 17.27 -6.00 6.31
CA ARG A 42 16.14 -6.85 6.68
C ARG A 42 15.09 -6.03 7.44
N ASP A 43 13.84 -6.08 6.98
CA ASP A 43 12.68 -5.50 7.67
C ASP A 43 12.47 -6.23 9.01
N PRO A 44 12.20 -5.53 10.14
CA PRO A 44 11.98 -6.19 11.41
C PRO A 44 10.68 -7.00 11.36
N GLU A 45 10.66 -8.12 12.08
CA GLU A 45 9.46 -8.94 12.17
C GLU A 45 8.39 -8.19 12.96
N ARG A 46 7.16 -8.21 12.43
CA ARG A 46 5.98 -7.67 13.11
C ARG A 46 5.22 -8.82 13.75
N ASP A 47 4.87 -8.70 15.03
CA ASP A 47 3.94 -9.63 15.66
C ASP A 47 2.58 -9.55 14.95
N ARG A 48 2.21 -10.63 14.26
CA ARG A 48 0.95 -10.75 13.51
C ARG A 48 -0.18 -11.33 14.36
N GLY A 49 0.10 -11.82 15.56
CA GLY A 49 -0.88 -12.33 16.52
C GLY A 49 -1.50 -11.24 17.40
N ALA A 50 -0.86 -10.08 17.50
CA ALA A 50 -1.38 -8.94 18.26
C ALA A 50 -2.69 -8.39 17.64
N GLY A 51 -3.81 -8.63 18.34
CA GLY A 51 -5.14 -8.12 18.02
C GLY A 51 -5.72 -7.21 19.11
N GLY A 52 -6.83 -6.53 18.82
CA GLY A 52 -7.53 -5.68 19.79
C GLY A 52 -6.64 -4.57 20.37
N ALA A 53 -6.65 -4.41 21.70
CA ALA A 53 -5.89 -3.37 22.40
C ALA A 53 -4.36 -3.51 22.25
N ALA A 54 -3.85 -4.71 21.97
CA ALA A 54 -2.42 -4.97 21.79
C ALA A 54 -1.90 -4.62 20.37
N TYR A 55 -2.80 -4.36 19.41
CA TYR A 55 -2.41 -4.06 18.03
C TYR A 55 -1.61 -2.76 17.91
N SER A 56 -2.05 -1.69 18.60
CA SER A 56 -1.39 -0.37 18.47
C SER A 56 0.03 -0.36 19.05
N PRO A 57 0.29 -0.90 20.26
CA PRO A 57 1.65 -1.00 20.78
C PRO A 57 2.57 -1.85 19.89
N ALA A 58 2.12 -3.02 19.43
CA ALA A 58 2.93 -3.89 18.57
C ALA A 58 3.30 -3.26 17.23
N VAL A 59 2.41 -2.42 16.67
CA VAL A 59 2.73 -1.62 15.46
C VAL A 59 3.71 -0.49 15.78
N GLY A 60 3.59 0.14 16.95
CA GLY A 60 4.52 1.15 17.44
C GLY A 60 5.94 0.61 17.59
N ASP A 61 6.10 -0.50 18.33
CA ASP A 61 7.41 -1.14 18.57
C ASP A 61 8.07 -1.55 17.24
N TRP A 62 7.30 -2.14 16.33
CA TRP A 62 7.78 -2.50 15.00
C TRP A 62 8.23 -1.27 14.19
N ARG A 63 7.46 -0.17 14.25
CA ARG A 63 7.82 1.08 13.57
C ARG A 63 9.12 1.65 14.13
N SER A 64 9.26 1.72 15.45
CA SER A 64 10.48 2.24 16.09
C SER A 64 11.72 1.39 15.82
N ALA A 65 11.56 0.06 15.74
CA ALA A 65 12.62 -0.85 15.31
C ALA A 65 13.05 -0.57 13.86
N ARG A 66 12.08 -0.32 12.98
CA ARG A 66 12.33 0.05 11.57
C ARG A 66 12.98 1.42 11.44
N ALA A 67 12.60 2.38 12.29
CA ALA A 67 13.27 3.68 12.38
C ALA A 67 14.74 3.54 12.75
N GLY A 68 15.06 2.67 13.72
CA GLY A 68 16.46 2.38 14.05
C GLY A 68 17.25 1.76 12.89
N ILE A 69 16.61 1.00 12.00
CA ILE A 69 17.27 0.49 10.78
C ILE A 69 17.53 1.61 9.78
N TYR A 70 16.53 2.46 9.51
CA TYR A 70 16.68 3.60 8.61
C TYR A 70 17.74 4.59 9.10
N GLU A 71 17.75 4.89 10.40
CA GLU A 71 18.73 5.76 11.03
C GLU A 71 20.16 5.25 10.82
N ARG A 72 20.40 3.94 11.02
CA ARG A 72 21.71 3.33 10.74
C ARG A 72 22.07 3.38 9.25
N LEU A 73 21.13 3.03 8.37
CA LEU A 73 21.38 3.08 6.93
C LEU A 73 21.77 4.48 6.47
N ILE A 74 21.07 5.51 6.95
CA ILE A 74 21.38 6.91 6.64
C ILE A 74 22.76 7.29 7.20
N ALA A 75 23.04 6.94 8.46
CA ALA A 75 24.30 7.30 9.13
C ALA A 75 25.53 6.60 8.55
N GLU A 76 25.41 5.34 8.13
CA GLU A 76 26.54 4.49 7.76
C GLU A 76 26.81 4.49 6.25
N GLU A 77 25.79 4.77 5.42
CA GLU A 77 25.88 4.57 3.97
C GLU A 77 25.86 5.84 3.14
N LEU A 78 25.52 6.99 3.73
CA LEU A 78 25.53 8.29 3.06
C LEU A 78 26.69 9.16 3.56
N GLY A 79 27.47 9.68 2.61
CA GLY A 79 28.36 10.81 2.84
C GLY A 79 27.60 12.13 3.01
N GLU A 80 28.30 13.17 3.48
CA GLU A 80 27.72 14.49 3.78
C GLU A 80 27.01 15.14 2.57
N ASP A 81 27.50 14.88 1.35
CA ASP A 81 26.97 15.44 0.10
C ASP A 81 26.17 14.41 -0.73
N GLU A 82 25.94 13.19 -0.22
CA GLU A 82 25.22 12.14 -0.95
C GLU A 82 23.71 12.19 -0.68
N THR A 83 22.93 11.80 -1.70
CA THR A 83 21.47 11.70 -1.62
C THR A 83 21.03 10.24 -1.55
N GLY A 84 20.33 9.89 -0.47
CA GLY A 84 19.63 8.61 -0.32
C GLY A 84 18.18 8.64 -0.81
N ALA A 85 17.63 7.48 -1.21
CA ALA A 85 16.22 7.35 -1.53
C ALA A 85 15.61 6.03 -1.04
N PHE A 86 14.38 6.12 -0.52
CA PHE A 86 13.52 4.97 -0.24
C PHE A 86 12.50 4.79 -1.37
N LEU A 87 12.46 3.60 -1.97
CA LEU A 87 11.45 3.27 -2.99
C LEU A 87 10.15 2.78 -2.34
N VAL A 88 9.20 3.70 -2.21
CA VAL A 88 7.86 3.45 -1.66
C VAL A 88 6.91 3.03 -2.79
N TRP A 89 6.08 2.01 -2.53
CA TRP A 89 5.07 1.56 -3.50
C TRP A 89 3.85 2.47 -3.47
N GLY A 90 3.34 2.82 -4.65
CA GLY A 90 2.15 3.66 -4.76
C GLY A 90 2.49 5.12 -4.49
N ASP A 91 1.78 5.74 -3.54
CA ASP A 91 2.04 7.10 -3.10
C ASP A 91 2.46 7.10 -1.62
N PRO A 92 3.56 7.78 -1.23
CA PRO A 92 4.05 7.80 0.15
C PRO A 92 3.04 8.31 1.18
N ALA A 93 2.04 9.10 0.77
CA ALA A 93 1.05 9.66 1.67
C ALA A 93 -0.08 8.67 2.03
N LEU A 94 -0.22 7.54 1.32
CA LEU A 94 -1.39 6.67 1.45
C LEU A 94 -1.09 5.33 2.09
N TYR A 95 -1.42 5.20 3.38
CA TYR A 95 -1.27 3.96 4.17
C TYR A 95 0.14 3.35 4.14
N ASP A 96 1.17 4.20 4.10
CA ASP A 96 2.56 3.80 4.24
C ASP A 96 3.19 4.42 5.52
N SER A 97 4.22 3.78 6.05
CA SER A 97 4.86 4.18 7.32
C SER A 97 6.14 5.00 7.12
N THR A 98 6.63 5.15 5.89
CA THR A 98 7.98 5.68 5.62
C THR A 98 8.13 7.11 6.11
N LEU A 99 7.18 8.00 5.84
CA LEU A 99 7.26 9.41 6.26
C LEU A 99 7.31 9.55 7.78
N GLY A 100 6.40 8.87 8.49
CA GLY A 100 6.41 8.88 9.95
C GLY A 100 7.70 8.27 10.54
N ILE A 101 8.31 7.30 9.87
CA ILE A 101 9.61 6.77 10.31
C ILE A 101 10.71 7.83 10.16
N LEU A 102 10.74 8.58 9.05
CA LEU A 102 11.74 9.64 8.84
C LEU A 102 11.57 10.77 9.85
N GLU A 103 10.32 11.17 10.15
CA GLU A 103 10.02 12.14 11.21
C GLU A 103 10.54 11.68 12.58
N GLU A 104 10.31 10.42 12.95
CA GLU A 104 10.80 9.86 14.22
C GLU A 104 12.33 9.91 14.32
N ILE A 105 13.06 9.72 13.22
CA ILE A 105 14.52 9.81 13.18
C ILE A 105 14.97 11.25 13.36
N LEU A 106 14.33 12.21 12.69
CA LEU A 106 14.62 13.63 12.85
C LEU A 106 14.35 14.12 14.27
N GLU A 107 13.29 13.64 14.91
CA GLU A 107 12.96 13.94 16.31
C GLU A 107 14.02 13.42 17.29
N ARG A 108 14.67 12.27 17.00
CA ARG A 108 15.77 11.74 17.81
C ARG A 108 17.03 12.60 17.74
N GLY A 109 17.28 13.23 16.59
CA GLY A 109 18.42 14.12 16.37
C GLY A 109 19.79 13.44 16.27
N THR A 110 19.84 12.11 16.12
CA THR A 110 21.11 11.36 15.95
C THR A 110 21.75 11.62 14.58
N VAL A 111 20.91 11.83 13.56
CA VAL A 111 21.30 12.19 12.20
C VAL A 111 20.49 13.41 11.75
N ALA A 112 21.09 14.26 10.93
CA ALA A 112 20.44 15.44 10.38
C ALA A 112 20.33 15.32 8.87
N PHE A 113 19.12 15.49 8.33
CA PHE A 113 18.85 15.49 6.90
C PHE A 113 17.58 16.28 6.60
N GLU A 114 17.43 16.69 5.35
CA GLU A 114 16.16 17.14 4.78
C GLU A 114 15.65 16.07 3.81
N TYR A 115 14.35 16.06 3.51
CA TYR A 115 13.80 15.10 2.55
C TYR A 115 12.68 15.71 1.72
N ASP A 116 12.64 15.30 0.45
CA ASP A 116 11.54 15.57 -0.47
C ASP A 116 10.64 14.35 -0.61
N VAL A 117 9.35 14.58 -0.81
CA VAL A 117 8.37 13.52 -1.12
C VAL A 117 7.99 13.61 -2.60
N VAL A 118 8.38 12.60 -3.37
CA VAL A 118 7.97 12.47 -4.77
C VAL A 118 6.65 11.68 -4.81
N PRO A 119 5.53 12.28 -5.27
CA PRO A 119 4.25 11.58 -5.35
C PRO A 119 4.31 10.47 -6.39
N GLY A 120 3.47 9.45 -6.20
CA GLY A 120 3.39 8.29 -7.07
C GLY A 120 1.96 7.91 -7.41
N ILE A 121 1.80 6.97 -8.35
CA ILE A 121 0.47 6.50 -8.73
C ILE A 121 -0.02 5.50 -7.68
N SER A 122 -0.99 5.92 -6.87
CA SER A 122 -1.60 5.06 -5.85
C SER A 122 -2.41 3.91 -6.45
N SER A 123 -2.57 2.82 -5.70
CA SER A 123 -3.45 1.71 -6.10
C SER A 123 -4.91 2.14 -6.30
N VAL A 124 -5.36 3.19 -5.58
CA VAL A 124 -6.68 3.81 -5.75
C VAL A 124 -6.81 4.43 -7.15
N SER A 125 -5.81 5.22 -7.55
CA SER A 125 -5.78 5.85 -8.88
C SER A 125 -5.73 4.79 -9.98
N SER A 126 -4.89 3.76 -9.79
CA SER A 126 -4.83 2.62 -10.71
C SER A 126 -6.17 1.91 -10.81
N LEU A 127 -6.83 1.60 -9.69
CA LEU A 127 -8.12 0.88 -9.68
C LEU A 127 -9.16 1.60 -10.54
N VAL A 128 -9.39 2.89 -10.27
CA VAL A 128 -10.44 3.65 -10.96
C VAL A 128 -10.10 3.88 -12.43
N ALA A 129 -8.81 4.04 -12.77
CA ALA A 129 -8.36 4.13 -14.16
C ALA A 129 -8.60 2.82 -14.92
N ARG A 130 -8.29 1.67 -14.31
CA ARG A 130 -8.48 0.34 -14.91
C ARG A 130 -9.96 -0.01 -15.09
N HIS A 131 -10.82 0.42 -14.17
CA HIS A 131 -12.27 0.31 -14.29
C HIS A 131 -12.93 1.44 -15.09
N ARG A 132 -12.15 2.42 -15.59
CA ARG A 132 -12.62 3.57 -16.37
C ARG A 132 -13.76 4.34 -15.70
N THR A 133 -13.65 4.53 -14.38
CA THR A 133 -14.66 5.19 -13.56
C THR A 133 -14.03 6.35 -12.77
N GLY A 134 -14.86 7.31 -12.36
CA GLY A 134 -14.43 8.36 -11.44
C GLY A 134 -14.35 7.82 -10.01
N LEU A 135 -13.40 8.34 -9.22
CA LEU A 135 -13.29 8.01 -7.80
C LEU A 135 -14.54 8.44 -7.02
N ASN A 136 -15.03 9.65 -7.28
CA ASN A 136 -16.26 10.20 -6.71
C ASN A 136 -17.31 10.46 -7.79
N ARG A 137 -18.58 10.45 -7.39
CA ARG A 137 -19.67 11.07 -8.17
C ARG A 137 -19.66 12.59 -8.02
N VAL A 138 -20.33 13.28 -8.95
CA VAL A 138 -20.40 14.75 -8.99
C VAL A 138 -20.92 15.30 -7.66
N ALA A 139 -20.14 16.20 -7.04
CA ALA A 139 -20.47 16.85 -5.76
C ALA A 139 -20.77 15.87 -4.62
N ARG A 140 -20.25 14.64 -4.66
CA ARG A 140 -20.37 13.65 -3.59
C ARG A 140 -19.01 13.38 -2.93
N PRO A 141 -18.99 13.17 -1.61
CA PRO A 141 -17.78 12.79 -0.91
C PRO A 141 -17.36 11.36 -1.29
N VAL A 142 -16.06 11.11 -1.18
CA VAL A 142 -15.48 9.77 -1.22
C VAL A 142 -14.74 9.53 0.08
N GLN A 143 -14.84 8.32 0.62
CA GLN A 143 -14.09 7.90 1.79
C GLN A 143 -13.07 6.83 1.42
N ILE A 144 -11.81 7.03 1.83
CA ILE A 144 -10.79 5.99 1.79
C ILE A 144 -10.66 5.40 3.20
N THR A 145 -10.75 4.08 3.32
CA THR A 145 -10.75 3.38 4.60
C THR A 145 -10.04 2.03 4.54
N THR A 146 -10.03 1.32 5.67
CA THR A 146 -9.46 -0.04 5.78
C THR A 146 -10.54 -1.10 5.94
N GLY A 147 -10.23 -2.36 5.61
CA GLY A 147 -11.15 -3.48 5.84
C GLY A 147 -11.62 -3.59 7.30
N ARG A 148 -10.72 -3.34 8.27
CA ARG A 148 -11.08 -3.33 9.70
C ARG A 148 -12.14 -2.28 10.02
N ARG A 149 -11.99 -1.06 9.51
CA ARG A 149 -12.95 0.02 9.71
C ARG A 149 -14.28 -0.25 8.98
N LEU A 150 -14.23 -0.79 7.76
CA LEU A 150 -15.43 -1.21 7.06
C LEU A 150 -16.20 -2.31 7.83
N ALA A 151 -15.50 -3.14 8.61
CA ALA A 151 -16.14 -4.18 9.42
C ALA A 151 -16.92 -3.61 10.63
N GLU A 152 -16.63 -2.37 11.04
CA GLU A 152 -17.39 -1.63 12.07
C GLU A 152 -18.71 -1.08 11.50
N GLY A 153 -18.77 -0.80 10.20
CA GLY A 153 -19.96 -0.35 9.49
C GLY A 153 -19.61 0.35 8.19
N PHE A 154 -20.62 0.47 7.30
CA PHE A 154 -20.47 1.30 6.10
C PHE A 154 -20.61 2.77 6.49
N PRO A 155 -19.75 3.67 6.00
CA PRO A 155 -19.86 5.10 6.27
C PRO A 155 -21.25 5.69 6.02
N GLU A 156 -21.71 6.55 6.94
CA GLU A 156 -23.02 7.19 6.81
C GLU A 156 -22.99 8.35 5.80
N ASP A 157 -21.90 9.11 5.78
CA ASP A 157 -21.78 10.35 4.99
C ASP A 157 -21.11 10.15 3.61
N ALA A 158 -20.84 8.91 3.20
CA ALA A 158 -20.21 8.63 1.91
C ALA A 158 -20.81 7.39 1.25
N ASP A 159 -21.24 7.55 -0.01
CA ASP A 159 -21.73 6.43 -0.82
C ASP A 159 -20.61 5.79 -1.68
N ASP A 160 -19.52 6.52 -1.92
CA ASP A 160 -18.32 6.02 -2.60
C ASP A 160 -17.22 5.74 -1.55
N VAL A 161 -16.88 4.47 -1.37
CA VAL A 161 -15.94 4.03 -0.32
C VAL A 161 -14.85 3.15 -0.92
N VAL A 162 -13.62 3.65 -0.95
CA VAL A 162 -12.45 2.86 -1.32
C VAL A 162 -11.89 2.18 -0.09
N VAL A 163 -11.64 0.88 -0.21
CA VAL A 163 -11.12 0.07 0.88
C VAL A 163 -9.76 -0.49 0.49
N MET A 164 -8.83 -0.30 1.42
CA MET A 164 -7.46 -0.80 1.34
C MET A 164 -7.19 -1.70 2.54
N LEU A 165 -6.08 -2.45 2.51
CA LEU A 165 -5.61 -3.27 3.64
C LEU A 165 -6.67 -4.26 4.18
N ASP A 166 -7.50 -4.83 3.30
CA ASP A 166 -8.55 -5.77 3.69
C ASP A 166 -8.15 -7.21 3.42
N ALA A 167 -7.63 -7.87 4.45
CA ALA A 167 -7.27 -9.29 4.35
C ALA A 167 -8.50 -10.23 4.34
N HIS A 168 -9.67 -9.74 4.75
CA HIS A 168 -10.83 -10.55 5.16
C HIS A 168 -12.04 -10.48 4.22
N GLN A 169 -11.92 -9.80 3.07
CA GLN A 169 -13.01 -9.65 2.09
C GLN A 169 -14.26 -9.06 2.75
N THR A 170 -14.08 -7.99 3.52
CA THR A 170 -15.09 -7.36 4.36
C THR A 170 -16.31 -6.88 3.54
N PHE A 171 -16.12 -6.54 2.26
CA PHE A 171 -17.20 -6.22 1.32
C PHE A 171 -18.32 -7.27 1.30
N ARG A 172 -18.02 -8.55 1.57
CA ARG A 172 -19.02 -9.64 1.58
C ARG A 172 -20.16 -9.42 2.58
N ARG A 173 -19.93 -8.65 3.64
CA ARG A 173 -20.98 -8.31 4.63
C ARG A 173 -22.10 -7.46 4.05
N TYR A 174 -21.89 -6.90 2.87
CA TYR A 174 -22.80 -5.98 2.20
C TYR A 174 -23.39 -6.59 0.91
N ALA A 175 -23.26 -7.92 0.73
CA ALA A 175 -23.68 -8.61 -0.50
C ALA A 175 -25.20 -8.54 -0.76
N ASP A 176 -26.01 -8.22 0.24
CA ASP A 176 -27.46 -8.04 0.17
C ASP A 176 -27.88 -6.57 -0.05
N GLN A 177 -26.92 -5.65 -0.16
CA GLN A 177 -27.18 -4.23 -0.36
C GLN A 177 -27.08 -3.83 -1.84
N ASP A 178 -27.75 -2.73 -2.18
CA ASP A 178 -27.68 -2.12 -3.52
C ASP A 178 -26.36 -1.33 -3.66
N ILE A 179 -25.28 -2.07 -3.90
CA ILE A 179 -23.92 -1.58 -4.01
C ILE A 179 -23.26 -2.22 -5.23
N ASP A 180 -22.62 -1.40 -6.06
CA ASP A 180 -21.65 -1.87 -7.04
C ASP A 180 -20.25 -1.94 -6.42
N ILE A 181 -19.52 -3.00 -6.73
CA ILE A 181 -18.10 -3.13 -6.39
C ILE A 181 -17.25 -3.02 -7.65
N TYR A 182 -16.13 -2.31 -7.54
CA TYR A 182 -15.05 -2.29 -8.52
C TYR A 182 -13.80 -2.79 -7.81
N TRP A 183 -13.43 -4.03 -8.07
CA TRP A 183 -12.32 -4.71 -7.38
C TRP A 183 -11.15 -4.92 -8.33
N GLY A 184 -9.94 -4.87 -7.78
CA GLY A 184 -8.74 -5.22 -8.52
C GLY A 184 -7.64 -5.78 -7.64
N ALA A 185 -6.89 -6.74 -8.17
CA ALA A 185 -5.67 -7.28 -7.59
C ALA A 185 -4.49 -7.11 -8.55
N TYR A 186 -3.29 -6.92 -7.98
CA TYR A 186 -2.04 -6.76 -8.71
C TYR A 186 -2.08 -5.67 -9.81
N LEU A 187 -2.82 -4.60 -9.53
CA LEU A 187 -3.06 -3.49 -10.47
C LEU A 187 -1.76 -2.97 -11.07
N GLY A 188 -1.74 -2.80 -12.39
CA GLY A 188 -0.58 -2.33 -13.14
C GLY A 188 0.52 -3.37 -13.40
N THR A 189 0.33 -4.63 -13.01
CA THR A 189 1.28 -5.72 -13.30
C THR A 189 0.74 -6.68 -14.37
N PRO A 190 1.57 -7.56 -14.96
CA PRO A 190 1.11 -8.60 -15.88
C PRO A 190 0.08 -9.58 -15.29
N ASP A 191 0.01 -9.67 -13.96
CA ASP A 191 -0.91 -10.56 -13.24
C ASP A 191 -2.22 -9.87 -12.84
N GLU A 192 -2.49 -8.66 -13.34
CA GLU A 192 -3.66 -7.87 -12.99
C GLU A 192 -4.97 -8.65 -13.16
N ILE A 193 -5.82 -8.58 -12.14
CA ILE A 193 -7.17 -9.16 -12.13
C ILE A 193 -8.17 -8.06 -11.80
N LEU A 194 -9.25 -7.97 -12.57
CA LEU A 194 -10.34 -7.02 -12.37
C LEU A 194 -11.67 -7.77 -12.33
N ASP A 195 -12.56 -7.38 -11.43
CA ASP A 195 -13.97 -7.79 -11.43
C ASP A 195 -14.82 -6.62 -10.95
N SER A 196 -16.02 -6.48 -11.48
CA SER A 196 -16.94 -5.42 -11.08
C SER A 196 -18.41 -5.78 -11.33
N GLY A 197 -19.30 -4.99 -10.74
CA GLY A 197 -20.75 -5.08 -10.91
C GLY A 197 -21.48 -5.13 -9.56
N PRO A 198 -22.77 -5.51 -9.56
CA PRO A 198 -23.55 -5.63 -8.34
C PRO A 198 -22.86 -6.55 -7.35
N ILE A 199 -22.72 -6.10 -6.10
CA ILE A 199 -21.93 -6.80 -5.09
C ILE A 199 -22.46 -8.21 -4.81
N ALA A 200 -23.78 -8.42 -4.92
CA ALA A 200 -24.44 -9.72 -4.79
C ALA A 200 -23.90 -10.74 -5.79
N GLU A 201 -23.57 -10.30 -7.01
CA GLU A 201 -23.09 -11.16 -8.09
C GLU A 201 -21.56 -11.23 -8.16
N ALA A 202 -20.89 -10.09 -7.91
CA ALA A 202 -19.45 -9.96 -8.02
C ALA A 202 -18.71 -10.59 -6.83
N ALA A 203 -19.26 -10.50 -5.61
CA ALA A 203 -18.62 -11.04 -4.41
C ALA A 203 -18.20 -12.51 -4.51
N PRO A 204 -19.06 -13.47 -4.96
CA PRO A 204 -18.66 -14.86 -5.11
C PRO A 204 -17.64 -15.08 -6.25
N ARG A 205 -17.59 -14.22 -7.27
CA ARG A 205 -16.55 -14.29 -8.31
C ARG A 205 -15.21 -13.81 -7.76
N ILE A 206 -15.19 -12.67 -7.10
CA ILE A 206 -14.01 -12.08 -6.46
C ILE A 206 -13.42 -13.04 -5.43
N GLU A 207 -14.24 -13.70 -4.61
CA GLU A 207 -13.77 -14.68 -3.63
C GLU A 207 -12.95 -15.80 -4.29
N ARG A 208 -13.46 -16.39 -5.38
CA ARG A 208 -12.73 -17.43 -6.12
C ARG A 208 -11.45 -16.90 -6.75
N LEU A 209 -11.54 -15.78 -7.48
CA LEU A 209 -10.37 -15.16 -8.13
C LEU A 209 -9.27 -14.84 -7.12
N ARG A 210 -9.64 -14.31 -5.96
CA ARG A 210 -8.72 -13.96 -4.88
C ARG A 210 -8.07 -15.20 -4.27
N ALA A 211 -8.85 -16.27 -4.05
CA ALA A 211 -8.33 -17.54 -3.53
C ALA A 211 -7.34 -18.19 -4.51
N GLU A 212 -7.72 -18.33 -5.79
CA GLU A 212 -6.87 -18.89 -6.85
C GLU A 212 -5.58 -18.09 -7.03
N ALA A 213 -5.66 -16.76 -7.02
CA ALA A 213 -4.51 -15.88 -7.12
C ALA A 213 -3.55 -16.04 -5.92
N ARG A 214 -4.10 -16.16 -4.71
CA ARG A 214 -3.31 -16.36 -3.50
C ARG A 214 -2.68 -17.75 -3.46
N GLU A 215 -3.38 -18.78 -3.90
CA GLU A 215 -2.83 -20.14 -4.04
C GLU A 215 -1.67 -20.16 -5.04
N ARG A 216 -1.84 -19.52 -6.19
CA ARG A 216 -0.82 -19.44 -7.25
C ARG A 216 0.44 -18.67 -6.81
N LYS A 217 0.29 -17.56 -6.09
CA LYS A 217 1.39 -16.62 -5.79
C LYS A 217 1.90 -16.66 -4.35
N GLY A 218 1.18 -17.29 -3.43
CA GLY A 218 1.47 -17.27 -1.99
C GLY A 218 1.12 -15.94 -1.29
N TRP A 219 0.80 -14.89 -2.03
CA TRP A 219 0.37 -13.59 -1.52
C TRP A 219 -0.74 -13.01 -2.41
N ILE A 220 -1.43 -12.00 -1.91
CA ILE A 220 -2.36 -11.18 -2.71
C ILE A 220 -2.38 -9.77 -2.16
N MET A 221 -2.52 -8.80 -3.06
CA MET A 221 -2.77 -7.41 -2.71
C MET A 221 -3.90 -6.89 -3.60
N ASP A 222 -5.02 -6.60 -2.97
CA ASP A 222 -6.22 -6.11 -3.61
C ASP A 222 -6.73 -4.82 -2.96
N THR A 223 -7.50 -4.06 -3.73
CA THR A 223 -8.24 -2.89 -3.28
C THR A 223 -9.56 -2.83 -4.05
N TYR A 224 -10.55 -2.16 -3.50
CA TYR A 224 -11.84 -2.05 -4.15
C TYR A 224 -12.55 -0.75 -3.80
N LEU A 225 -13.37 -0.28 -4.73
CA LEU A 225 -14.34 0.79 -4.54
C LEU A 225 -15.71 0.15 -4.38
N LEU A 226 -16.39 0.46 -3.28
CA LEU A 226 -17.81 0.22 -3.09
C LEU A 226 -18.57 1.49 -3.46
N ARG A 227 -19.58 1.36 -4.29
CA ARG A 227 -20.46 2.44 -4.72
C ARG A 227 -21.88 2.07 -4.36
N ARG A 228 -22.37 2.61 -3.25
CA ARG A 228 -23.79 2.49 -2.89
C ARG A 228 -24.62 3.28 -3.89
N ASN A 229 -25.67 2.65 -4.37
CA ASN A 229 -26.72 3.32 -5.13
C ASN A 229 -27.65 3.96 -4.11
N PRO A 230 -27.62 5.30 -3.91
CA PRO A 230 -28.69 5.93 -3.19
C PRO A 230 -29.93 5.70 -4.05
N GLY A 231 -30.83 4.82 -3.61
CA GLY A 231 -32.17 4.78 -4.18
C GLY A 231 -32.69 6.22 -4.24
N GLU A 232 -33.44 6.57 -5.29
CA GLU A 232 -34.13 7.86 -5.39
C GLU A 232 -34.83 8.12 -4.04
N ARG A 233 -34.21 8.92 -3.18
CA ARG A 233 -34.75 9.32 -1.88
C ARG A 233 -35.44 10.65 -2.04
#